data_AF-A0A7S1WNN0-F1
#
_entry.id   AF-A0A7S1WNN0-F1
#
_cell.length_a   1.000
_cell.length_b   1.000
_cell.length_c   1.000
_cell.angle_alpha   90.00
_cell.angle_beta   90.00
_cell.angle_gamma   90.00
#
_symmetry.space_group_name_H-M   'P 1'
#
loop_
_entity.id
_entity.type
_entity.pdbx_description
1 polymer ?
#
loop_
_entity_poly.entity_id
_entity_poly.type
_entity_poly.pdbx_seq_one_letter_code
_entity_poly.pdbx_strand_id
1 'polypeptide(L)'
;IRASGQGVPVNLSVNAVTPLCSWALLTECGRIERRAKELALFVKRWAKDRGLCHAAKGHLSPYSWTLLSIFFMQVADEESRYVPALESFVASSQLAEKRNTLLPAQPTPPHAQSAGCKKSVGSLFRAFAAFYHSEFDWQKEAVSVRLGRRGPPIAALPL
;
A
#
# COMPACT_ATOMS: atom_id res chain seq x y z
N ILE A 1 9.18 40.59 -19.77
CA ILE A 1 9.37 39.14 -19.95
C ILE A 1 9.15 38.48 -18.58
N ARG A 2 7.95 37.93 -18.33
CA ARG A 2 7.59 37.31 -17.04
C ARG A 2 7.99 35.84 -17.12
N ALA A 3 9.15 35.49 -16.58
CA ALA A 3 9.52 34.09 -16.39
C ALA A 3 8.60 33.53 -15.28
N SER A 4 7.47 32.98 -15.68
CA SER A 4 6.64 32.13 -14.83
C SER A 4 7.40 30.82 -14.60
N GLY A 5 8.38 30.86 -13.70
CA GLY A 5 9.04 29.66 -13.20
C GLY A 5 7.98 28.76 -12.58
N GLN A 6 7.78 27.56 -13.12
CA GLN A 6 6.95 26.55 -12.49
C GLN A 6 7.54 26.27 -11.11
N GLY A 7 6.90 26.78 -10.06
CA GLY A 7 7.25 26.44 -8.69
C GLY A 7 7.00 24.96 -8.49
N VAL A 8 8.06 24.16 -8.44
CA VAL A 8 7.95 22.75 -8.07
C VAL A 8 7.83 22.69 -6.55
N PRO A 9 6.68 22.25 -6.00
CA PRO A 9 6.54 22.13 -4.56
C PRO A 9 7.48 21.02 -4.07
N VAL A 10 8.49 21.39 -3.28
CA VAL A 10 9.44 20.48 -2.65
C VAL A 10 9.01 20.23 -1.20
N ASN A 11 9.05 18.98 -0.77
CA ASN A 11 8.86 18.62 0.63
C ASN A 11 10.17 18.02 1.17
N LEU A 12 10.70 18.61 2.24
CA LEU A 12 11.88 18.11 2.94
C LEU A 12 11.42 17.40 4.22
N SER A 13 12.02 16.26 4.52
CA SER A 13 11.79 15.57 5.79
C SER A 13 13.13 15.20 6.40
N VAL A 14 13.33 15.57 7.66
CA VAL A 14 14.57 15.30 8.41
C VAL A 14 14.28 14.17 9.40
N ASN A 15 15.14 13.16 9.44
CA ASN A 15 15.00 11.98 10.32
C ASN A 15 13.65 11.24 10.19
N ALA A 16 12.98 11.36 9.04
CA ALA A 16 11.72 10.68 8.78
C ALA A 16 11.95 9.42 7.93
N VAL A 17 11.56 8.27 8.47
CA VAL A 17 11.66 6.98 7.75
C VAL A 17 10.53 6.77 6.74
N THR A 18 9.39 7.44 6.92
CA THR A 18 8.17 7.21 6.12
C THR A 18 8.37 7.37 4.61
N PRO A 19 9.05 8.42 4.09
CA PRO A 19 9.30 8.55 2.65
C PRO A 19 10.15 7.40 2.09
N LEU A 20 11.16 6.97 2.85
CA LEU A 20 12.03 5.85 2.48
C LEU A 20 11.25 4.52 2.46
N CYS A 21 10.47 4.25 3.51
CA CYS A 21 9.61 3.07 3.59
C CYS A 21 8.59 3.03 2.44
N SER A 22 7.93 4.17 2.15
CA SER A 22 6.97 4.28 1.05
C SER A 22 7.62 4.01 -0.30
N TRP A 23 8.83 4.52 -0.52
CA TRP A 23 9.56 4.33 -1.77
C TRP A 23 10.02 2.88 -1.96
N ALA A 24 10.63 2.31 -0.92
CA ALA A 24 11.06 0.92 -0.93
C ALA A 24 9.86 -0.01 -1.19
N LEU A 25 8.71 0.27 -0.55
CA LEU A 25 7.51 -0.55 -0.67
C LEU A 25 6.96 -0.51 -2.10
N LEU A 26 6.85 0.68 -2.70
CA LEU A 26 6.44 0.83 -4.10
C LEU A 26 7.41 0.18 -5.09
N THR A 27 8.70 0.20 -4.77
CA THR A 27 9.75 -0.39 -5.60
C THR A 27 9.62 -1.91 -5.60
N GLU A 28 9.48 -2.52 -4.41
CA GLU A 28 9.34 -3.97 -4.28
C GLU A 28 8.01 -4.46 -4.85
N CYS A 29 6.90 -3.81 -4.54
CA CYS A 29 5.61 -4.16 -5.12
C CYS A 29 5.61 -3.99 -6.65
N GLY A 30 6.30 -2.98 -7.18
CA GLY A 30 6.44 -2.79 -8.63
C GLY A 30 7.34 -3.82 -9.31
N ARG A 31 8.30 -4.41 -8.58
CA ARG A 31 9.14 -5.53 -9.07
C ARG A 31 8.34 -6.83 -9.15
N ILE A 32 7.44 -7.05 -8.20
CA ILE A 32 6.55 -8.21 -8.16
C ILE A 32 5.45 -8.05 -9.22
N GLU A 33 4.72 -6.94 -9.17
CA GLU A 33 3.58 -6.65 -10.04
C GLU A 33 3.57 -5.16 -10.42
N ARG A 34 3.90 -4.86 -11.68
CA ARG A 34 3.97 -3.49 -12.18
C ARG A 34 2.66 -2.72 -11.99
N ARG A 35 1.50 -3.37 -12.16
CA ARG A 35 0.17 -2.77 -11.99
C ARG A 35 -0.09 -2.29 -10.56
N ALA A 36 0.50 -2.93 -9.55
CA ALA A 36 0.36 -2.50 -8.15
C ALA A 36 1.01 -1.12 -7.92
N LYS A 37 2.19 -0.90 -8.50
CA LYS A 37 2.87 0.40 -8.46
C LYS A 37 2.08 1.46 -9.22
N GLU A 38 1.58 1.13 -10.41
CA GLU A 38 0.78 2.05 -11.24
C GLU A 38 -0.52 2.46 -10.53
N LEU A 39 -1.24 1.49 -9.93
CA LEU A 39 -2.44 1.76 -9.14
C LEU A 39 -2.13 2.63 -7.92
N ALA A 40 -1.09 2.29 -7.15
CA ALA A 40 -0.74 3.06 -5.95
C ALA A 40 -0.35 4.51 -6.27
N LEU A 41 0.39 4.74 -7.36
CA LEU A 41 0.69 6.08 -7.84
C LEU A 41 -0.57 6.82 -8.31
N PHE A 42 -1.47 6.13 -9.02
CA PHE A 42 -2.73 6.68 -9.48
C PHE A 42 -3.63 7.09 -8.29
N VAL A 43 -3.84 6.20 -7.32
CA VAL A 43 -4.61 6.46 -6.10
C VAL A 43 -4.00 7.61 -5.31
N LYS A 44 -2.68 7.63 -5.13
CA LYS A 44 -1.99 8.72 -4.43
C LYS A 44 -2.21 10.07 -5.12
N ARG A 45 -2.15 10.09 -6.46
CA ARG A 45 -2.41 11.30 -7.25
C ARG A 45 -3.86 11.74 -7.12
N TRP A 46 -4.80 10.83 -7.34
CA TRP A 46 -6.23 11.07 -7.19
C TRP A 46 -6.58 11.62 -5.80
N ALA A 47 -6.07 11.00 -4.73
CA ALA A 47 -6.32 11.44 -3.37
C ALA A 47 -5.70 12.83 -3.08
N LYS A 48 -4.56 13.15 -3.70
CA LYS A 48 -3.98 14.51 -3.64
C LYS A 48 -4.86 15.53 -4.35
N ASP A 49 -5.29 15.23 -5.58
CA ASP A 49 -6.13 16.13 -6.38
C ASP A 49 -7.52 16.35 -5.74
N ARG A 50 -8.02 15.36 -4.99
CA ARG A 50 -9.26 15.45 -4.20
C ARG A 50 -9.09 16.10 -2.81
N GLY A 51 -7.88 16.43 -2.40
CA GLY A 51 -7.60 16.99 -1.07
C GLY A 51 -7.67 15.99 0.10
N LEU A 52 -7.69 14.68 -0.18
CA LEU A 52 -7.79 13.58 0.78
C LEU A 52 -6.43 13.11 1.33
N CYS A 53 -5.32 13.75 0.94
CA CYS A 53 -3.94 13.40 1.29
C CYS A 53 -3.30 14.39 2.28
N HIS A 54 -4.04 14.81 3.32
CA HIS A 54 -3.56 15.84 4.24
C HIS A 54 -3.70 15.43 5.71
N ALA A 55 -2.67 14.73 6.22
CA ALA A 55 -2.62 14.22 7.59
C ALA A 55 -2.89 15.28 8.65
N ALA A 56 -2.35 16.50 8.47
CA ALA A 56 -2.56 17.61 9.39
C ALA A 56 -4.03 18.10 9.49
N LYS A 57 -4.89 17.71 8.54
CA LYS A 57 -6.34 18.00 8.54
C LYS A 57 -7.17 16.77 8.95
N GLY A 58 -6.53 15.72 9.46
CA GLY A 58 -7.21 14.47 9.81
C GLY A 58 -7.48 13.53 8.63
N HIS A 59 -6.96 13.84 7.44
CA HIS A 59 -7.08 12.95 6.28
C HIS A 59 -5.95 11.91 6.26
N LEU A 60 -6.10 10.85 5.47
CA LEU A 60 -5.08 9.82 5.34
C LEU A 60 -3.77 10.37 4.75
N SER A 61 -2.64 9.88 5.26
CA SER A 61 -1.33 10.25 4.71
C SER A 61 -1.13 9.65 3.32
N PRO A 62 -0.26 10.22 2.46
CA PRO A 62 0.06 9.62 1.16
C PRO A 62 0.64 8.19 1.28
N TYR A 63 1.27 7.88 2.41
CA TYR A 63 1.77 6.53 2.70
C TYR A 63 0.62 5.58 3.04
N SER A 64 -0.37 6.03 3.83
CA SER A 64 -1.58 5.25 4.12
C SER A 64 -2.34 4.88 2.85
N TRP A 65 -2.50 5.82 1.92
CA TRP A 65 -3.09 5.53 0.60
C TRP A 65 -2.30 4.49 -0.20
N THR A 66 -0.97 4.53 -0.11
CA THR A 66 -0.09 3.53 -0.75
C THR A 66 -0.31 2.14 -0.13
N LEU A 67 -0.41 2.06 1.20
CA LEU A 67 -0.69 0.81 1.91
C LEU A 67 -2.06 0.25 1.52
N LEU A 68 -3.10 1.09 1.46
CA LEU A 68 -4.44 0.68 1.04
C LEU A 68 -4.46 0.10 -0.37
N SER A 69 -3.75 0.72 -1.31
CA SER A 69 -3.65 0.23 -2.68
C SER A 69 -2.95 -1.12 -2.76
N ILE A 70 -1.87 -1.32 -2.00
CA ILE A 70 -1.13 -2.57 -1.99
C ILE A 70 -1.94 -3.67 -1.30
N PHE A 71 -2.56 -3.37 -0.16
CA PHE A 71 -3.43 -4.33 0.54
C PHE A 71 -4.58 -4.78 -0.35
N PHE A 72 -5.24 -3.84 -1.06
CA PHE A 72 -6.24 -4.19 -2.05
C PHE A 72 -5.69 -5.19 -3.08
N MET A 73 -4.50 -4.98 -3.63
CA MET A 73 -3.89 -5.93 -4.59
C MET A 73 -3.51 -7.29 -3.98
N GLN A 74 -3.38 -7.39 -2.65
CA GLN A 74 -3.12 -8.65 -1.94
C GLN A 74 -4.41 -9.43 -1.63
N VAL A 75 -5.53 -8.73 -1.44
CA VAL A 75 -6.81 -9.34 -1.04
C VAL A 75 -7.88 -9.34 -2.12
N ALA A 76 -7.68 -8.61 -3.23
CA ALA A 76 -8.63 -8.54 -4.34
C ALA A 76 -8.70 -9.88 -5.08
N ASP A 77 -9.85 -10.56 -4.95
CA ASP A 77 -10.24 -11.87 -5.49
C ASP A 77 -9.17 -12.98 -5.38
N GLU A 78 -9.55 -14.17 -4.91
CA GLU A 78 -8.60 -15.29 -4.75
C GLU A 78 -7.89 -15.67 -6.05
N GLU A 79 -8.57 -15.49 -7.19
CA GLU A 79 -8.06 -15.78 -8.53
C GLU A 79 -7.08 -14.71 -9.06
N SER A 80 -6.99 -13.57 -8.37
CA SER A 80 -6.27 -12.36 -8.77
C SER A 80 -5.33 -11.82 -7.70
N ARG A 81 -4.92 -12.63 -6.70
CA ARG A 81 -3.90 -12.21 -5.73
C ARG A 81 -2.57 -11.93 -6.43
N TYR A 82 -2.36 -10.67 -6.83
CA TYR A 82 -1.22 -10.27 -7.65
C TYR A 82 0.03 -9.96 -6.83
N VAL A 83 -0.11 -9.71 -5.52
CA VAL A 83 1.00 -9.39 -4.62
C VAL A 83 0.96 -10.35 -3.43
N PRO A 84 2.06 -11.03 -3.08
CA PRO A 84 2.13 -11.88 -1.90
C PRO A 84 2.18 -11.03 -0.61
N ALA A 85 1.94 -11.69 0.53
CA ALA A 85 2.12 -11.08 1.84
C ALA A 85 3.59 -10.63 2.04
N LEU A 86 3.79 -9.41 2.53
CA LEU A 86 5.11 -8.79 2.66
C LEU A 86 5.69 -8.98 4.08
N GLU A 87 5.65 -10.22 4.59
CA GLU A 87 6.03 -10.55 5.97
C GLU A 87 7.50 -10.18 6.29
N SER A 88 8.39 -10.31 5.30
CA SER A 88 9.84 -10.05 5.41
C SER A 88 10.30 -8.71 4.81
N PHE A 89 9.39 -7.78 4.52
CA PHE A 89 9.76 -6.52 3.89
C PHE A 89 10.70 -5.67 4.76
N VAL A 90 11.93 -5.46 4.28
CA VAL A 90 13.09 -4.88 4.99
C VAL A 90 12.82 -3.48 5.57
N ALA A 91 11.90 -2.70 5.03
CA ALA A 91 11.58 -1.40 5.65
C ALA A 91 10.88 -1.52 7.01
N SER A 92 10.40 -2.73 7.37
CA SER A 92 9.91 -3.04 8.72
C SER A 92 11.02 -3.49 9.67
N SER A 93 12.17 -3.96 9.18
CA SER A 93 13.24 -4.46 10.06
C SER A 93 13.96 -3.34 10.82
N GLN A 94 14.05 -2.12 10.27
CA GLN A 94 14.67 -1.00 10.98
C GLN A 94 13.81 -0.40 12.11
N LEU A 95 12.49 -0.69 12.15
CA LEU A 95 11.63 -0.36 13.30
C LEU A 95 11.34 -1.56 14.20
N ALA A 96 11.56 -2.79 13.70
CA ALA A 96 11.25 -4.04 14.40
C ALA A 96 12.42 -4.61 15.22
N GLU A 97 13.51 -3.87 15.42
CA GLU A 97 14.63 -4.31 16.30
C GLU A 97 14.26 -4.38 17.80
N LYS A 98 13.00 -4.14 18.19
CA LYS A 98 12.57 -4.28 19.60
C LYS A 98 11.38 -5.20 19.84
N ARG A 99 11.08 -6.15 18.96
CA ARG A 99 10.14 -7.23 19.31
C ARG A 99 10.48 -8.56 18.63
N ASN A 100 11.43 -9.28 19.23
CA ASN A 100 11.65 -10.70 18.98
C ASN A 100 10.37 -11.50 19.25
N THR A 101 9.98 -12.35 18.29
CA THR A 101 9.67 -13.77 18.52
C THR A 101 9.35 -14.48 17.20
N LEU A 102 10.29 -15.32 16.76
CA LEU A 102 10.11 -16.68 16.22
C LEU A 102 8.82 -16.98 15.45
N LEU A 103 8.91 -17.10 14.11
CA LEU A 103 8.13 -18.08 13.33
C LEU A 103 8.99 -18.62 12.17
N PRO A 104 8.93 -19.94 11.87
CA PRO A 104 9.73 -20.55 10.81
C PRO A 104 9.24 -20.14 9.42
N ALA A 105 10.19 -19.88 8.54
CA ALA A 105 9.98 -19.62 7.12
C ALA A 105 9.19 -20.77 6.48
N GLN A 106 7.93 -20.51 6.14
CA GLN A 106 7.16 -21.41 5.30
C GLN A 106 7.52 -21.17 3.82
N PRO A 107 7.59 -22.24 3.00
CA PRO A 107 8.01 -22.13 1.61
C PRO A 107 7.00 -21.32 0.79
N THR A 108 7.50 -20.34 0.06
CA THR A 108 6.76 -19.61 -0.97
C THR A 108 6.15 -20.60 -1.98
N PRO A 109 4.82 -20.64 -2.16
CA PRO A 109 4.26 -21.37 -3.29
C PRO A 109 4.67 -20.69 -4.60
N PRO A 110 4.82 -21.47 -5.68
CA PRO A 110 5.35 -21.00 -6.95
C PRO A 110 4.47 -19.89 -7.53
N HIS A 111 5.14 -18.89 -8.11
CA HIS A 111 4.54 -17.79 -8.89
C HIS A 111 3.36 -18.27 -9.73
N ALA A 112 2.14 -18.00 -9.25
CA ALA A 112 0.96 -18.01 -10.09
C ALA A 112 1.03 -16.76 -10.97
N GLN A 113 1.75 -16.87 -12.09
CA GLN A 113 1.49 -15.98 -13.22
C GLN A 113 0.04 -16.24 -13.62
N SER A 114 -0.88 -15.42 -13.11
CA SER A 114 -2.28 -15.45 -13.51
C SER A 114 -2.36 -15.00 -14.97
N ALA A 115 -2.25 -15.99 -15.86
CA ALA A 115 -2.55 -15.92 -17.26
C ALA A 115 -4.07 -15.85 -17.42
N GLY A 116 -4.66 -14.69 -17.20
CA GLY A 116 -6.10 -14.52 -17.36
C GLY A 116 -6.56 -13.11 -17.01
N CYS A 117 -6.84 -12.31 -18.05
CA CYS A 117 -7.38 -10.96 -17.97
C CYS A 117 -6.42 -9.89 -17.36
N LYS A 118 -5.68 -9.20 -18.22
CA LYS A 118 -4.94 -7.98 -17.87
C LYS A 118 -5.92 -6.83 -17.61
N LYS A 119 -6.55 -6.80 -16.42
CA LYS A 119 -7.36 -5.66 -15.97
C LYS A 119 -6.52 -4.38 -16.08
N SER A 120 -7.08 -3.34 -16.72
CA SER A 120 -6.42 -2.03 -16.84
C SER A 120 -6.31 -1.36 -15.47
N VAL A 121 -5.39 -0.39 -15.33
CA VAL A 121 -5.25 0.39 -14.08
C VAL A 121 -6.55 1.11 -13.73
N GLY A 122 -7.32 1.58 -14.73
CA GLY A 122 -8.62 2.20 -14.50
C GLY A 122 -9.67 1.23 -13.94
N SER A 123 -9.71 -0.01 -14.45
CA SER A 123 -10.58 -1.06 -13.92
C SER A 123 -10.18 -1.48 -12.50
N LEU A 124 -8.87 -1.57 -12.24
CA LEU A 124 -8.34 -1.82 -10.89
C LEU A 124 -8.71 -0.70 -9.92
N PHE A 125 -8.64 0.56 -10.36
CA PHE A 125 -9.06 1.70 -9.54
C PHE A 125 -10.56 1.68 -9.24
N ARG A 126 -11.41 1.33 -10.22
CA ARG A 126 -12.85 1.15 -9.99
C ARG A 126 -13.12 0.07 -8.95
N ALA A 127 -12.43 -1.06 -9.06
CA ALA A 127 -12.54 -2.16 -8.10
C ALA A 127 -12.01 -1.75 -6.71
N PHE A 128 -10.89 -1.02 -6.64
CA PHE A 128 -10.36 -0.46 -5.40
C PHE A 128 -11.39 0.42 -4.68
N ALA A 129 -12.05 1.32 -5.42
CA ALA A 129 -13.06 2.20 -4.86
C ALA A 129 -14.30 1.41 -4.38
N ALA A 130 -14.75 0.42 -5.16
CA ALA A 130 -15.87 -0.45 -4.79
C ALA A 130 -15.54 -1.28 -3.53
N PHE A 131 -14.34 -1.84 -3.45
CA PHE A 131 -13.87 -2.65 -2.33
C PHE A 131 -13.91 -1.86 -1.01
N TYR A 132 -13.29 -0.67 -0.98
CA TYR A 132 -13.25 0.15 0.25
C TYR A 132 -14.58 0.83 0.58
N HIS A 133 -15.52 0.88 -0.36
CA HIS A 133 -16.87 1.41 -0.13
C HIS A 133 -17.85 0.36 0.37
N SER A 134 -17.82 -0.85 -0.20
CA SER A 134 -18.90 -1.84 -0.05
C SER A 134 -18.46 -3.15 0.59
N GLU A 135 -17.18 -3.52 0.51
CA GLU A 135 -16.71 -4.83 0.93
C GLU A 135 -15.87 -4.79 2.21
N PHE A 136 -15.03 -3.76 2.36
CA PHE A 136 -14.13 -3.61 3.51
C PHE A 136 -14.87 -3.03 4.73
N ASP A 137 -14.91 -3.79 5.83
CA ASP A 137 -15.53 -3.36 7.08
C ASP A 137 -14.51 -2.59 7.93
N TRP A 138 -14.57 -1.26 7.86
CA TRP A 138 -13.70 -0.36 8.62
C TRP A 138 -13.82 -0.49 10.15
N GLN A 139 -14.88 -1.13 10.67
CA GLN A 139 -15.05 -1.35 12.11
C GLN A 139 -14.47 -2.67 12.58
N LYS A 140 -14.45 -3.68 11.70
CA LYS A 140 -14.05 -5.06 12.06
C LYS A 140 -12.75 -5.51 11.44
N GLU A 141 -12.20 -4.77 10.48
CA GLU A 141 -11.01 -5.19 9.74
C GLU A 141 -9.87 -4.19 9.85
N ALA A 142 -8.65 -4.72 9.85
CA ALA A 142 -7.44 -3.93 9.79
C ALA A 142 -6.67 -4.18 8.49
N VAL A 143 -6.16 -3.09 7.92
CA VAL A 143 -5.31 -3.12 6.73
C VAL A 143 -3.90 -3.53 7.15
N SER A 144 -3.49 -4.74 6.78
CA SER A 144 -2.16 -5.27 7.09
C SER A 144 -1.47 -5.78 5.83
N VAL A 145 -0.60 -4.96 5.25
CA VAL A 145 0.21 -5.32 4.07
C VAL A 145 1.19 -6.46 4.40
N ARG A 146 1.61 -6.56 5.67
CA ARG A 146 2.49 -7.63 6.13
C ARG A 146 1.79 -8.99 6.08
N LEU A 147 0.57 -9.06 6.58
CA LEU A 147 -0.19 -10.33 6.61
C LEU A 147 -0.86 -10.65 5.27
N GLY A 148 -1.16 -9.62 4.46
CA GLY A 148 -1.79 -9.80 3.14
C GLY A 148 -3.14 -10.51 3.18
N ARG A 149 -3.83 -10.47 4.32
CA ARG A 149 -5.14 -11.13 4.53
C ARG A 149 -6.09 -10.23 5.29
N ARG A 150 -7.38 -10.42 5.03
CA ARG A 150 -8.49 -9.80 5.77
C ARG A 150 -8.56 -10.40 7.17
N GLY A 151 -8.79 -9.56 8.17
CA GLY A 151 -8.84 -10.00 9.55
C GLY A 151 -8.99 -8.83 10.53
N PRO A 152 -9.34 -9.15 11.78
CA PRO A 152 -9.55 -8.13 12.80
C PRO A 152 -8.25 -7.39 13.14
N PRO A 153 -8.36 -6.16 13.67
CA PRO A 153 -7.24 -5.48 14.28
C PRO A 153 -6.59 -6.41 15.31
N ILE A 154 -5.27 -6.60 15.20
CA ILE A 154 -4.54 -7.33 16.23
C ILE A 154 -4.67 -6.51 17.51
N ALA A 155 -5.27 -7.10 18.55
CA ALA A 155 -5.59 -6.46 19.83
C ALA A 155 -4.38 -5.93 20.64
N ALA A 156 -3.17 -5.97 20.06
CA ALA A 156 -1.90 -5.66 20.71
C ALA A 156 -1.19 -4.44 20.10
N LEU A 157 -1.94 -3.44 19.63
CA LEU A 157 -1.39 -2.12 19.30
C LEU A 157 -1.67 -1.17 20.49
N PRO A 158 -0.65 -0.75 21.26
CA PRO A 158 -0.83 0.34 22.20
C PRO A 158 -1.18 1.59 21.39
N LEU A 159 -2.31 2.23 21.76
CA LEU A 159 -2.68 3.57 21.29
C LEU A 159 -1.67 4.60 21.78
#